data_AF-A0A7C3JY00-F1
#
_entry.id   AF-A0A7C3JY00-F1
#
_cell.length_a   1.000
_cell.length_b   1.000
_cell.length_c   1.000
_cell.angle_alpha   90.00
_cell.angle_beta   90.00
_cell.angle_gamma   90.00
#
_symmetry.space_group_name_H-M   'P 1'
#
loop_
_entity.id
_entity.type
_entity.pdbx_description
1 polymer ?
#
loop_
_entity_poly.entity_id
_entity_poly.type
_entity_poly.pdbx_seq_one_letter_code
_entity_poly.pdbx_strand_id
1 'polypeptide(L)'
;MKVAKVRSRILRTPADNPLVVGLPKPAATREFVTVEIETDDGVDGIGITFFGGPLTGALKQAVDALGELTLGEDPLRPEAVAAKLRRAAGGAGPGGVFTLALSAIDIALWDIKGKALGQPVSRLVGGYRDRAPTYASGALLRQHPLGYLEEAGPRLVGMGFRQMKTQLGAEPTAAPPSNASASCARVSATTSTSCATSTSSGA
;
A
#
# COMPACT_ATOMS: atom_id res chain seq x y z
N MET A 1 1.57 -28.89 -8.04
CA MET A 1 1.52 -27.72 -7.18
C MET A 1 0.13 -27.43 -6.65
N LYS A 2 -0.01 -27.50 -5.33
CA LYS A 2 -1.17 -27.09 -4.55
C LYS A 2 -0.71 -26.29 -3.33
N VAL A 3 -1.57 -25.41 -2.84
CA VAL A 3 -1.34 -24.75 -1.54
C VAL A 3 -1.39 -25.80 -0.44
N ALA A 4 -0.30 -25.90 0.33
CA ALA A 4 -0.14 -26.86 1.42
C ALA A 4 -0.27 -26.21 2.80
N LYS A 5 0.11 -24.94 2.93
CA LYS A 5 0.11 -24.23 4.21
C LYS A 5 -0.07 -22.73 4.06
N VAL A 6 -0.75 -22.12 5.02
CA VAL A 6 -0.89 -20.67 5.13
C VAL A 6 -0.53 -20.21 6.53
N ARG A 7 0.24 -19.13 6.64
CA ARG A 7 0.60 -18.52 7.92
C ARG A 7 0.49 -17.01 7.82
N SER A 8 -0.20 -16.37 8.75
CA SER A 8 -0.22 -14.91 8.82
C SER A 8 0.30 -14.39 10.16
N ARG A 9 0.90 -13.20 10.13
CA ARG A 9 1.44 -12.50 11.31
C ARG A 9 1.19 -11.00 11.21
N ILE A 10 1.10 -10.37 12.39
CA ILE A 10 1.17 -8.91 12.48
C ILE A 10 2.64 -8.54 12.62
N LEU A 11 3.18 -7.88 11.59
CA LEU A 11 4.53 -7.33 11.59
C LEU A 11 4.48 -5.90 12.13
N ARG A 12 5.30 -5.60 13.13
CA ARG A 12 5.49 -4.25 13.67
C ARG A 12 6.83 -3.73 13.20
N THR A 13 6.80 -2.63 12.46
CA THR A 13 8.00 -1.96 11.94
C THR A 13 8.17 -0.59 12.60
N PRO A 14 9.41 -0.15 12.86
CA PRO A 14 9.66 1.24 13.24
C PRO A 14 9.08 2.22 12.21
N ALA A 15 8.43 3.27 12.67
CA ALA A 15 7.92 4.36 11.84
C ALA A 15 8.91 5.53 11.82
N ASP A 16 10.19 5.22 11.60
CA ASP A 16 11.33 6.13 11.68
C ASP A 16 11.78 6.67 10.31
N ASN A 17 11.22 6.16 9.21
CA ASN A 17 11.58 6.62 7.87
C ASN A 17 11.03 8.03 7.59
N PRO A 18 11.89 9.03 7.32
CA PRO A 18 11.48 10.42 7.12
C PRO A 18 10.57 10.62 5.89
N LEU A 19 10.58 9.71 4.92
CA LEU A 19 9.65 9.74 3.77
C LEU A 19 8.23 9.34 4.14
N VAL A 20 8.05 8.63 5.26
CA VAL A 20 6.80 7.94 5.62
C VAL A 20 5.99 8.70 6.68
N VAL A 21 6.66 9.50 7.52
CA VAL A 21 6.05 10.23 8.64
C VAL A 21 6.31 11.74 8.61
N GLY A 22 7.22 12.20 7.76
CA GLY A 22 7.72 13.57 7.69
C GLY A 22 8.51 13.99 8.93
N LEU A 23 7.92 13.90 10.12
CA LEU A 23 8.62 14.05 11.40
C LEU A 23 8.67 12.70 12.13
N PRO A 24 9.86 12.23 12.56
CA PRO A 24 9.96 11.03 13.36
C PRO A 24 9.21 11.24 14.69
N LYS A 25 8.24 10.36 14.97
CA LYS A 25 7.67 10.24 16.32
C LYS A 25 8.49 9.17 17.04
N PRO A 26 9.22 9.51 18.13
CA PRO A 26 9.99 8.52 18.87
C PRO A 26 9.11 7.33 19.28
N ALA A 27 9.63 6.11 19.07
CA ALA A 27 8.94 4.85 19.36
C ALA A 27 7.62 4.57 18.61
N ALA A 28 7.27 5.35 17.58
CA ALA A 28 6.12 5.02 16.75
C ALA A 28 6.38 3.76 15.92
N THR A 29 5.40 2.87 15.86
CA THR A 29 5.43 1.67 15.02
C THR A 29 4.30 1.68 14.00
N ARG A 30 4.53 1.04 12.86
CA ARG A 30 3.49 0.70 11.89
C ARG A 30 3.25 -0.80 11.88
N GLU A 31 1.97 -1.15 11.88
CA GLU A 31 1.52 -2.53 11.82
C GLU A 31 1.12 -2.90 10.40
N PHE A 32 1.61 -4.05 9.96
CA PHE A 32 1.25 -4.69 8.71
C PHE A 32 0.78 -6.10 9.01
N VAL A 33 -0.13 -6.63 8.20
CA VAL A 33 -0.47 -8.06 8.21
C VAL A 33 0.25 -8.68 7.02
N THR A 34 1.10 -9.69 7.28
CA THR A 34 1.74 -10.47 6.23
C THR A 34 1.16 -11.87 6.20
N VAL A 35 1.07 -12.45 5.00
CA VAL A 35 0.69 -13.86 4.79
C VAL A 35 1.79 -14.55 3.99
N GLU A 36 2.19 -15.73 4.44
CA GLU A 36 3.11 -16.64 3.76
C GLU A 36 2.33 -17.89 3.38
N ILE A 37 2.37 -18.26 2.10
CA ILE A 37 1.69 -19.43 1.54
C ILE A 37 2.75 -20.38 1.01
N GLU A 38 2.77 -21.61 1.50
CA GLU A 38 3.70 -22.66 1.06
C GLU A 38 2.94 -23.68 0.20
N THR A 39 3.61 -24.19 -0.84
CA THR A 39 3.07 -25.23 -1.73
C THR A 39 3.65 -26.61 -1.42
N ASP A 40 2.98 -27.66 -1.90
CA ASP A 40 3.45 -29.05 -1.82
C ASP A 40 4.72 -29.34 -2.64
N ASP A 41 5.06 -28.45 -3.58
CA ASP A 41 6.26 -28.52 -4.42
C ASP A 41 7.41 -27.63 -3.89
N GLY A 42 7.28 -27.10 -2.67
CA GLY A 42 8.35 -26.33 -2.00
C GLY A 42 8.51 -24.88 -2.43
N VAL A 43 7.65 -24.36 -3.31
CA VAL A 43 7.59 -22.93 -3.66
C VAL A 43 6.72 -22.20 -2.63
N ASP A 44 7.15 -21.03 -2.18
CA ASP A 44 6.43 -20.18 -1.24
C ASP A 44 6.08 -18.82 -1.86
N GLY A 45 5.10 -18.13 -1.28
CA GLY A 45 4.70 -16.78 -1.65
C GLY A 45 4.45 -15.90 -0.45
N ILE A 46 4.82 -14.62 -0.55
CA ILE A 46 4.55 -13.63 0.49
C ILE A 46 3.58 -12.55 0.00
N GLY A 47 2.63 -12.22 0.86
CA GLY A 47 1.65 -11.16 0.68
C GLY A 47 1.62 -10.20 1.86
N ILE A 48 1.21 -8.96 1.59
CA ILE A 48 1.14 -7.91 2.62
C ILE A 48 -0.14 -7.08 2.46
N THR A 49 -0.73 -6.70 3.58
CA THR A 49 -1.84 -5.77 3.65
C THR A 49 -1.77 -4.94 4.93
N PHE A 50 -2.46 -3.82 4.96
CA PHE A 50 -2.56 -2.98 6.15
C PHE A 50 -3.80 -2.12 6.10
N PHE A 51 -4.34 -1.85 7.29
CA PHE A 51 -5.33 -0.79 7.53
C PHE A 51 -4.74 0.23 8.50
N GLY A 52 -4.05 -0.27 9.54
CA GLY A 52 -3.45 0.52 10.62
C GLY A 52 -4.44 0.77 11.75
N GLY A 53 -3.93 0.94 12.97
CA GLY A 53 -4.76 1.28 14.12
C GLY A 53 -5.60 0.11 14.66
N PRO A 54 -6.75 0.39 15.33
CA PRO A 54 -7.47 -0.61 16.12
C PRO A 54 -7.96 -1.86 15.37
N LEU A 55 -8.08 -1.81 14.03
CA LEU A 55 -8.61 -2.91 13.22
C LEU A 55 -7.53 -3.88 12.70
N THR A 56 -6.24 -3.69 13.02
CA THR A 56 -5.16 -4.60 12.58
C THR A 56 -5.44 -6.06 12.96
N GLY A 57 -5.92 -6.30 14.19
CA GLY A 57 -6.24 -7.65 14.67
C GLY A 57 -7.38 -8.31 13.87
N ALA A 58 -8.45 -7.56 13.59
CA ALA A 58 -9.56 -8.02 12.78
C ALA A 58 -9.13 -8.31 11.34
N LEU A 59 -8.25 -7.49 10.77
CA LEU A 59 -7.66 -7.73 9.46
C LEU A 59 -6.84 -9.01 9.42
N LYS A 60 -6.01 -9.27 10.43
CA LYS A 60 -5.25 -10.54 10.53
C LYS A 60 -6.19 -11.75 10.57
N GLN A 61 -7.25 -11.69 11.37
CA GLN A 61 -8.24 -12.77 11.45
C GLN A 61 -8.95 -13.01 10.11
N ALA A 62 -9.27 -11.93 9.37
CA ALA A 62 -9.82 -12.07 8.02
C ALA A 62 -8.83 -12.71 7.04
N VAL A 63 -7.53 -12.38 7.13
CA VAL A 63 -6.48 -13.03 6.33
C VAL A 63 -6.36 -14.51 6.68
N ASP A 64 -6.39 -14.88 7.97
CA ASP A 64 -6.38 -16.28 8.40
C ASP A 64 -7.58 -17.05 7.82
N ALA A 65 -8.79 -16.53 8.03
CA ALA A 65 -10.02 -17.19 7.60
C ALA A 65 -10.11 -17.38 6.08
N LEU A 66 -9.74 -16.36 5.30
CA LEU A 66 -9.69 -16.48 3.83
C LEU A 66 -8.52 -17.34 3.37
N GLY A 67 -7.39 -17.31 4.07
CA GLY A 67 -6.19 -18.09 3.77
C GLY A 67 -6.45 -19.58 3.86
N GLU A 68 -7.14 -20.04 4.90
CA GLU A 68 -7.53 -21.45 5.07
C GLU A 68 -8.35 -21.98 3.87
N LEU A 69 -9.19 -21.14 3.26
CA LEU A 69 -9.97 -21.50 2.08
C LEU A 69 -9.12 -21.71 0.81
N THR A 70 -7.83 -21.37 0.84
CA THR A 70 -6.89 -21.61 -0.26
C THR A 70 -6.21 -22.97 -0.20
N LEU A 71 -6.27 -23.69 0.94
CA LEU A 71 -5.65 -25.01 1.06
C LEU A 71 -6.15 -25.97 -0.03
N GLY A 72 -5.22 -26.67 -0.68
CA GLY A 72 -5.48 -27.60 -1.78
C GLY A 72 -5.77 -26.96 -3.14
N GLU A 73 -5.91 -25.63 -3.21
CA GLU A 73 -6.08 -24.91 -4.48
C GLU A 73 -4.79 -24.87 -5.30
N ASP A 74 -4.93 -24.71 -6.61
CA ASP A 74 -3.83 -24.48 -7.53
C ASP A 74 -3.37 -23.00 -7.44
N PRO A 75 -2.16 -22.73 -6.90
CA PRO A 75 -1.69 -21.36 -6.71
C PRO A 75 -1.32 -20.66 -8.02
N LEU A 76 -1.20 -21.39 -9.14
CA LEU A 76 -0.93 -20.80 -10.46
C LEU A 76 -2.18 -20.14 -11.10
N ARG A 77 -3.33 -20.27 -10.43
CA ARG A 77 -4.63 -19.70 -10.85
C ARG A 77 -5.14 -18.63 -9.87
N PRO A 78 -4.37 -17.54 -9.61
CA PRO A 78 -4.72 -16.53 -8.60
C PRO A 78 -6.11 -15.93 -8.81
N GLU A 79 -6.51 -15.65 -10.06
CA GLU A 79 -7.84 -15.12 -10.37
C GLU A 79 -8.98 -16.09 -10.02
N ALA A 80 -8.77 -17.39 -10.22
CA ALA A 80 -9.77 -18.41 -9.87
C ALA A 80 -9.92 -18.53 -8.35
N VAL A 81 -8.80 -18.52 -7.62
CA VAL A 81 -8.80 -18.51 -6.15
C VAL A 81 -9.46 -17.24 -5.64
N ALA A 82 -9.11 -16.07 -6.18
CA ALA A 82 -9.74 -14.81 -5.79
C ALA A 82 -11.25 -14.80 -6.07
N ALA A 83 -11.70 -15.37 -7.19
CA ALA A 83 -13.12 -15.54 -7.49
C ALA A 83 -13.82 -16.49 -6.50
N LYS A 84 -13.17 -17.59 -6.09
CA LYS A 84 -13.67 -18.50 -5.04
C LYS A 84 -13.83 -17.75 -3.71
N LEU A 85 -12.80 -17.02 -3.28
CA LEU A 85 -12.81 -16.27 -2.02
C LEU A 85 -13.89 -15.18 -2.01
N ARG A 86 -14.08 -14.46 -3.13
CA ARG A 86 -15.18 -13.49 -3.28
C ARG A 86 -16.56 -14.14 -3.14
N ARG A 87 -16.77 -15.31 -3.73
CA ARG A 87 -18.05 -16.04 -3.56
C ARG A 87 -18.25 -16.50 -2.11
N ALA A 88 -17.20 -17.01 -1.47
CA ALA A 88 -17.25 -17.44 -0.08
C ALA A 88 -17.56 -16.30 0.90
N ALA A 89 -17.10 -15.08 0.59
CA ALA A 89 -17.34 -13.90 1.41
C ALA A 89 -18.78 -13.34 1.31
N GLY A 90 -19.58 -13.81 0.34
CA GLY A 90 -20.96 -13.37 0.17
C GLY A 90 -21.10 -11.83 0.11
N GLY A 91 -21.86 -11.27 1.05
CA GLY A 91 -22.12 -9.82 1.16
C GLY A 91 -21.05 -9.01 1.89
N ALA A 92 -19.93 -9.60 2.32
CA ALA A 92 -18.88 -8.89 3.07
C ALA A 92 -18.02 -7.95 2.20
N GLY A 93 -18.32 -7.83 0.90
CA GLY A 93 -17.65 -6.94 -0.05
C GLY A 93 -18.63 -6.25 -1.01
N PRO A 94 -18.13 -5.43 -1.96
CA PRO A 94 -16.71 -5.13 -2.23
C PRO A 94 -16.22 -3.94 -1.41
N GLY A 95 -15.37 -4.17 -0.40
CA GLY A 95 -14.70 -3.10 0.34
C GLY A 95 -14.06 -3.57 1.64
N GLY A 96 -13.55 -2.59 2.41
CA GLY A 96 -13.13 -2.76 3.80
C GLY A 96 -12.15 -3.89 4.07
N VAL A 97 -12.30 -4.50 5.25
CA VAL A 97 -11.41 -5.56 5.76
C VAL A 97 -11.37 -6.77 4.82
N PHE A 98 -12.48 -7.15 4.21
CA PHE A 98 -12.53 -8.25 3.25
C PHE A 98 -11.58 -8.01 2.07
N THR A 99 -11.67 -6.83 1.45
CA THR A 99 -10.85 -6.52 0.27
C THR A 99 -9.37 -6.44 0.61
N LEU A 100 -9.05 -5.90 1.78
CA LEU A 100 -7.68 -5.85 2.30
C LEU A 100 -7.12 -7.24 2.62
N ALA A 101 -7.93 -8.15 3.16
CA ALA A 101 -7.50 -9.52 3.43
C ALA A 101 -7.28 -10.30 2.12
N LEU A 102 -8.21 -10.16 1.17
CA LEU A 102 -8.11 -10.75 -0.16
C LEU A 102 -6.85 -10.27 -0.89
N SER A 103 -6.49 -8.99 -0.79
CA SER A 103 -5.31 -8.46 -1.47
C SER A 103 -4.00 -9.09 -0.99
N ALA A 104 -3.88 -9.38 0.32
CA ALA A 104 -2.69 -10.06 0.83
C ALA A 104 -2.52 -11.45 0.20
N ILE A 105 -3.62 -12.23 0.15
CA ILE A 105 -3.61 -13.58 -0.42
C ILE A 105 -3.31 -13.53 -1.92
N ASP A 106 -3.96 -12.63 -2.66
CA ASP A 106 -3.74 -12.45 -4.10
C ASP A 106 -2.25 -12.14 -4.41
N ILE A 107 -1.63 -11.22 -3.66
CA ILE A 107 -0.21 -10.90 -3.80
C ILE A 107 0.67 -12.14 -3.56
N ALA A 108 0.39 -12.94 -2.52
CA ALA A 108 1.16 -14.15 -2.23
C ALA A 108 1.05 -15.21 -3.35
N LEU A 109 -0.13 -15.37 -3.94
CA LEU A 109 -0.33 -16.29 -5.07
C LEU A 109 0.39 -15.80 -6.34
N TRP A 110 0.40 -14.49 -6.59
CA TRP A 110 1.18 -13.91 -7.68
C TRP A 110 2.70 -14.06 -7.48
N ASP A 111 3.18 -13.95 -6.23
CA ASP A 111 4.57 -14.23 -5.89
C ASP A 111 4.95 -15.70 -6.15
N ILE A 112 4.11 -16.65 -5.71
CA ILE A 112 4.27 -18.09 -6.04
C ILE A 112 4.33 -18.28 -7.55
N LYS A 113 3.39 -17.70 -8.30
CA LYS A 113 3.33 -17.85 -9.75
C LYS A 113 4.58 -17.30 -10.43
N GLY A 114 5.10 -16.17 -9.97
CA GLY A 114 6.37 -15.60 -10.43
C GLY A 114 7.53 -16.55 -10.18
N LYS A 115 7.70 -17.01 -8.94
CA LYS A 115 8.76 -17.94 -8.54
C LYS A 115 8.70 -19.27 -9.29
N ALA A 116 7.51 -19.87 -9.38
CA ALA A 116 7.28 -21.14 -10.06
C ALA A 116 7.60 -21.08 -11.57
N LEU A 117 7.38 -19.92 -12.20
CA LEU A 117 7.66 -19.71 -13.62
C LEU A 117 9.05 -19.10 -13.88
N GLY A 118 9.83 -18.79 -12.83
CA GLY A 118 11.10 -18.09 -12.97
C GLY A 118 10.96 -16.70 -13.60
N GLN A 119 9.84 -16.00 -13.36
CA GLN A 119 9.55 -14.69 -13.94
C GLN A 119 9.21 -13.66 -12.86
N PRO A 120 9.64 -12.40 -13.02
CA PRO A 120 9.12 -11.32 -12.18
C PRO A 120 7.64 -11.08 -12.47
N VAL A 121 6.86 -10.76 -11.43
CA VAL A 121 5.40 -10.51 -11.56
C VAL A 121 5.09 -9.45 -12.63
N SER A 122 5.94 -8.42 -12.77
CA SER A 122 5.80 -7.38 -13.79
C SER A 122 5.73 -7.92 -15.22
N ARG A 123 6.45 -9.00 -15.53
CA ARG A 123 6.41 -9.68 -16.83
C ARG A 123 5.13 -10.50 -17.00
N LEU A 124 4.65 -11.11 -15.92
CA LEU A 124 3.40 -11.87 -15.93
C LEU A 124 2.16 -11.00 -16.18
N VAL A 125 2.18 -9.75 -15.73
CA VAL A 125 1.07 -8.78 -15.93
C VAL A 125 1.24 -7.92 -17.19
N GLY A 126 2.13 -8.30 -18.11
CA GLY A 126 2.25 -7.70 -19.45
C GLY A 126 3.64 -7.13 -19.79
N GLY A 127 4.50 -6.86 -18.82
CA GLY A 127 5.93 -6.65 -19.06
C GLY A 127 6.31 -5.44 -19.93
N TYR A 128 5.49 -4.38 -19.96
CA TYR A 128 5.67 -3.26 -20.88
C TYR A 128 7.02 -2.52 -20.75
N ARG A 129 7.58 -2.38 -19.54
CA ARG A 129 8.84 -1.65 -19.29
C ARG A 129 9.60 -2.22 -18.10
N ASP A 130 10.93 -2.09 -18.13
CA ASP A 130 11.83 -2.53 -17.05
C ASP A 130 12.06 -1.46 -15.98
N ARG A 131 11.70 -0.19 -16.25
CA ARG A 131 11.82 0.93 -15.31
C ARG A 131 10.56 1.77 -15.32
N ALA A 132 10.12 2.24 -14.16
CA ALA A 132 8.98 3.14 -14.00
C ALA A 132 9.40 4.44 -13.31
N PRO A 133 8.84 5.60 -13.70
CA PRO A 133 9.05 6.84 -12.96
C PRO A 133 8.43 6.72 -11.56
N THR A 134 9.14 7.24 -10.56
CA THR A 134 8.69 7.29 -9.17
C THR A 134 8.69 8.73 -8.67
N TYR A 135 7.87 9.00 -7.66
CA TYR A 135 7.79 10.31 -7.01
C TYR A 135 7.83 10.16 -5.49
N ALA A 136 8.39 11.14 -4.81
CA ALA A 136 8.43 11.18 -3.36
C ALA A 136 7.06 11.58 -2.79
N SER A 137 6.55 10.83 -1.83
CA SER A 137 5.27 11.09 -1.16
C SER A 137 5.42 10.88 0.34
N GLY A 138 4.86 11.78 1.14
CA GLY A 138 4.82 11.66 2.61
C GLY A 138 5.76 12.60 3.37
N ALA A 139 6.68 13.26 2.67
CA ALA A 139 7.58 14.25 3.27
C ALA A 139 7.07 15.70 3.16
N LEU A 140 6.07 16.00 2.33
CA LEU A 140 5.51 17.34 2.12
C LEU A 140 4.03 17.40 2.53
N LEU A 141 3.76 16.95 3.76
CA LEU A 141 2.42 16.99 4.35
C LEU A 141 2.12 18.39 4.90
N ARG A 142 0.90 18.89 4.67
CA ARG A 142 0.47 20.25 5.03
C ARG A 142 0.65 20.59 6.50
N GLN A 143 0.49 19.58 7.36
CA GLN A 143 0.59 19.65 8.81
C GLN A 143 2.02 19.89 9.33
N HIS A 144 3.04 19.78 8.47
CA HIS A 144 4.41 20.07 8.90
C HIS A 144 4.70 21.57 8.95
N PRO A 145 5.58 22.01 9.87
CA PRO A 145 6.03 23.40 9.93
C PRO A 145 6.70 23.86 8.63
N LEU A 146 6.56 25.14 8.29
CA LEU A 146 7.15 25.70 7.06
C LEU A 146 8.66 25.50 6.98
N GLY A 147 9.40 25.72 8.08
CA GLY A 147 10.85 25.50 8.10
C GLY A 147 11.25 24.06 7.77
N TYR A 148 10.45 23.06 8.18
CA TYR A 148 10.67 21.67 7.77
C TYR A 148 10.39 21.46 6.27
N LEU A 149 9.32 22.06 5.74
CA LEU A 149 8.95 21.94 4.32
C LEU A 149 9.99 22.61 3.39
N GLU A 150 10.61 23.70 3.83
CA GLU A 150 11.70 24.38 3.14
C GLU A 150 12.92 23.47 2.95
N GLU A 151 13.26 22.66 3.97
CA GLU A 151 14.37 21.70 3.91
C GLU A 151 14.00 20.38 3.22
N ALA A 152 12.74 19.96 3.31
CA ALA A 152 12.29 18.68 2.78
C ALA A 152 12.44 18.57 1.26
N GLY A 153 12.10 19.63 0.51
CA GLY A 153 12.23 19.65 -0.96
C GLY A 153 13.67 19.42 -1.44
N PRO A 154 14.65 20.25 -1.02
CA PRO A 154 16.07 20.06 -1.34
C PRO A 154 16.60 18.68 -0.93
N ARG A 155 16.19 18.16 0.24
CA ARG A 155 16.57 16.81 0.68
C ARG A 155 16.09 15.73 -0.29
N LEU A 156 14.84 15.80 -0.75
CA LEU A 156 14.29 14.85 -1.72
C LEU A 156 15.04 14.91 -3.07
N VAL A 157 15.42 16.10 -3.52
CA VAL A 157 16.26 16.28 -4.71
C VAL A 157 17.64 15.64 -4.51
N GLY A 158 18.26 15.84 -3.35
CA GLY A 158 19.54 15.20 -2.98
C GLY A 158 19.46 13.67 -2.95
N MET A 159 18.28 13.09 -2.69
CA MET A 159 18.02 11.65 -2.77
C MET A 159 17.76 11.15 -4.21
N GLY A 160 17.76 12.02 -5.21
CA GLY A 160 17.59 11.69 -6.62
C GLY A 160 16.14 11.73 -7.13
N PHE A 161 15.18 12.18 -6.32
CA PHE A 161 13.80 12.32 -6.78
C PHE A 161 13.65 13.49 -7.75
N ARG A 162 12.95 13.23 -8.86
CA ARG A 162 12.61 14.22 -9.90
C ARG A 162 11.14 14.62 -9.88
N GLN A 163 10.36 14.01 -8.99
CA GLN A 163 8.96 14.29 -8.78
C GLN A 163 8.62 14.16 -7.28
N MET A 164 7.76 15.03 -6.76
CA MET A 164 7.34 15.01 -5.36
C MET A 164 5.85 15.37 -5.22
N LYS A 165 5.21 14.88 -4.16
CA LYS A 165 3.81 15.13 -3.85
C LYS A 165 3.66 15.99 -2.61
N THR A 166 2.93 17.09 -2.76
CA THR A 166 2.58 18.01 -1.68
C THR A 166 1.11 17.85 -1.32
N GLN A 167 0.82 17.74 -0.03
CA GLN A 167 -0.56 17.71 0.46
C GLN A 167 -1.11 19.13 0.56
N LEU A 168 -2.32 19.34 0.03
CA LEU A 168 -3.08 20.59 0.11
C LEU A 168 -4.48 20.32 0.70
N GLY A 169 -5.19 21.37 1.10
CA GLY A 169 -6.62 21.28 1.45
C GLY A 169 -6.91 20.85 2.88
N ALA A 170 -6.59 21.70 3.84
CA ALA A 170 -6.98 21.59 5.25
C ALA A 170 -7.66 22.88 5.78
N GLU A 171 -7.82 23.86 4.90
CA GLU A 171 -8.46 25.13 5.17
C GLU A 171 -9.99 24.95 5.21
N PRO A 172 -10.71 25.67 6.11
CA PRO A 172 -12.19 25.61 6.16
C PRO A 172 -12.88 26.08 4.88
N THR A 173 -12.15 26.78 4.01
CA THR A 173 -12.64 27.31 2.73
C THR A 173 -11.52 27.18 1.71
N ALA A 174 -11.87 26.84 0.47
CA ALA A 174 -10.92 26.77 -0.63
C ALA A 174 -10.33 28.16 -0.92
N ALA A 175 -9.15 28.46 -0.36
CA ALA A 175 -8.36 29.61 -0.77
C ALA A 175 -7.43 29.20 -1.93
N PRO A 176 -7.21 30.06 -2.94
CA PRO A 176 -6.21 29.80 -3.97
C PRO A 176 -4.83 29.65 -3.31
N PRO A 177 -4.01 28.66 -3.74
CA PRO A 177 -2.75 28.37 -3.07
C PRO A 177 -1.78 29.53 -3.27
N SER A 178 -1.57 30.33 -2.21
CA SER A 178 -0.64 31.47 -2.27
C SER A 178 0.84 31.04 -2.38
N ASN A 179 1.19 29.84 -1.90
CA ASN A 179 2.59 29.45 -1.68
C ASN A 179 3.00 28.08 -2.25
N ALA A 180 2.23 27.49 -3.18
CA ALA A 180 2.62 26.20 -3.79
C ALA A 180 3.90 26.30 -4.67
N SER A 181 4.31 27.51 -5.05
CA SER A 181 5.42 27.78 -5.96
C SER A 181 6.81 27.77 -5.31
N ALA A 182 6.93 28.05 -4.00
CA ALA A 182 8.23 28.32 -3.39
C ALA A 182 9.12 27.07 -3.23
N SER A 183 8.54 25.88 -3.01
CA SER A 183 9.29 24.64 -2.76
C SER A 183 9.62 23.84 -4.04
N CYS A 184 8.86 24.02 -5.12
CA CYS A 184 8.84 23.10 -6.26
C CYS A 184 9.52 23.60 -7.55
N ALA A 185 10.16 24.78 -7.55
CA ALA A 185 10.63 25.45 -8.78
C ALA A 185 11.63 24.66 -9.65
N ARG A 186 12.17 23.52 -9.20
CA ARG A 186 13.13 22.68 -9.94
C ARG A 186 12.65 21.25 -10.24
N VAL A 187 11.41 20.88 -9.87
CA VAL A 187 10.92 19.49 -9.85
C VAL A 187 9.43 19.44 -10.22
N SER A 188 8.97 18.44 -10.98
CA SER A 188 7.52 18.30 -11.23
C SER A 188 6.79 17.98 -9.92
N ALA A 189 5.76 18.75 -9.60
CA ALA A 189 4.99 18.63 -8.37
C ALA A 189 3.57 18.13 -8.64
N THR A 190 3.14 17.14 -7.86
CA THR A 190 1.76 16.67 -7.84
C THR A 190 1.10 17.08 -6.52
N THR A 191 -0.15 17.51 -6.56
CA THR A 191 -0.90 17.89 -5.35
C THR A 191 -1.89 16.78 -4.95
N SER A 192 -2.13 16.61 -3.66
CA SER A 192 -3.23 15.75 -3.18
C SER A 192 -4.04 16.44 -2.09
N THR A 193 -5.37 16.44 -2.26
CA THR A 193 -6.35 16.73 -1.21
C THR A 193 -6.80 15.39 -0.60
N SER A 194 -6.55 15.19 0.69
CA SER A 194 -6.92 13.94 1.36
C SER A 194 -8.40 13.95 1.74
N CYS A 195 -9.32 13.76 0.78
CA CYS A 195 -10.80 13.70 0.94
C CYS A 195 -11.47 14.76 1.85
N ALA A 196 -10.73 15.79 2.30
CA ALA A 196 -11.16 16.75 3.31
C ALA A 196 -11.88 17.96 2.71
N THR A 197 -11.97 18.03 1.37
CA THR A 197 -12.73 19.07 0.69
C THR A 197 -14.20 18.70 0.69
N SER A 198 -14.98 19.31 1.58
CA SER A 198 -16.44 19.33 1.43
C SER A 198 -16.77 20.13 0.17
N THR A 199 -17.55 19.53 -0.73
CA THR A 199 -18.21 20.29 -1.80
C THR A 199 -19.31 21.11 -1.15
N SER A 200 -19.12 22.43 -1.00
CA SER A 200 -20.23 23.32 -0.73
C SER A 200 -21.13 23.34 -1.96
N SER A 201 -22.14 22.47 -1.99
CA SER A 201 -23.28 22.68 -2.87
C SER A 201 -23.99 23.93 -2.36
N GLY A 202 -23.78 25.06 -3.04
CA GLY A 202 -24.57 26.26 -2.81
C GLY A 202 -26.04 25.94 -3.01
N ALA A 203 -26.83 26.23 -1.97
CA ALA A 203 -28.28 26.35 -2.08
C ALA A 203 -28.63 27.73 -2.66
#